data_AF-A0A8B5WAK1-F1
#
_entry.id   AF-A0A8B5WAK1-F1
#
_cell.length_a   1.000
_cell.length_b   1.000
_cell.length_c   1.000
_cell.angle_alpha   90.00
_cell.angle_beta   90.00
_cell.angle_gamma   90.00
#
_symmetry.space_group_name_H-M   'P 1'
#
loop_
_entity.id
_entity.type
_entity.pdbx_description
1 polymer ?
#
loop_
_entity_poly.entity_id
_entity_poly.type
_entity_poly.pdbx_seq_one_letter_code
_entity_poly.pdbx_strand_id
1 'polypeptide(L)' 'MGNIGPVQLLLILLLVLLLFGTKRIRTLGSDLGGAIRDFRKGVSDDGSTSDDAGNDASPAEKTDSGASDSAKPGS' A
#
# COMPACT_ATOMS: atom_id res chain seq x y z
N MET A 1 29.14 -12.96 16.19
CA MET A 1 27.89 -13.22 15.43
C MET A 1 27.44 -11.90 14.85
N GLY A 2 27.39 -11.77 13.52
CA GLY A 2 27.09 -10.51 12.85
C GLY A 2 25.69 -10.04 13.20
N ASN A 3 25.58 -8.91 13.88
CA ASN A 3 24.28 -8.31 14.17
C ASN A 3 23.72 -7.79 12.84
N ILE A 4 22.70 -8.45 12.31
CA ILE A 4 21.88 -7.93 11.21
C ILE A 4 21.15 -6.70 11.78
N GLY A 5 21.81 -5.56 11.66
CA GLY A 5 21.31 -4.30 12.18
C GLY A 5 20.21 -3.72 11.27
N PRO A 6 19.44 -2.75 11.78
CA PRO A 6 18.42 -2.05 11.01
C PRO A 6 18.92 -1.50 9.66
N VAL A 7 20.19 -1.09 9.60
CA VAL A 7 20.83 -0.58 8.36
C VAL A 7 20.94 -1.65 7.28
N GLN A 8 21.25 -2.90 7.65
CA GLN A 8 21.37 -4.01 6.69
C GLN A 8 20.00 -4.36 6.09
N LEU A 9 18.94 -4.36 6.92
CA LEU A 9 17.57 -4.60 6.48
C LEU A 9 17.09 -3.52 5.50
N LEU A 10 17.45 -2.25 5.74
CA LEU A 10 17.14 -1.15 4.81
C LEU A 10 17.82 -1.32 3.44
N LEU A 11 19.09 -1.76 3.40
CA LEU A 11 19.78 -2.02 2.14
C LEU A 11 19.14 -3.18 1.35
N ILE A 12 18.74 -4.24 2.03
CA ILE A 12 18.04 -5.38 1.39
C ILE A 12 16.68 -4.92 0.87
N LEU A 13 15.94 -4.16 1.67
CA LEU A 13 14.65 -3.60 1.29
C LEU A 13 14.77 -2.74 0.03
N LEU A 14 15.82 -1.90 -0.07
CA LEU A 14 16.08 -1.09 -1.24
C LEU A 14 16.24 -1.94 -2.50
N LEU A 15 17.03 -3.02 -2.45
CA LEU A 15 17.21 -3.94 -3.59
C LEU A 15 15.89 -4.60 -3.99
N VAL A 16 15.08 -5.05 -3.03
CA VAL A 16 13.75 -5.63 -3.29
C VAL A 16 12.83 -4.61 -3.96
N LEU A 17 12.84 -3.35 -3.51
CA LEU A 17 12.05 -2.29 -4.11
C LEU A 17 12.49 -1.98 -5.55
N LEU A 18 13.79 -2.07 -5.86
CA LEU A 18 14.29 -1.91 -7.23
C LEU A 18 13.90 -3.09 -8.14
N LEU A 19 13.94 -4.31 -7.62
CA LEU A 19 13.59 -5.53 -8.38
C LEU A 19 12.09 -5.63 -8.66
N PHE A 20 11.26 -5.44 -7.64
CA PHE A 20 9.81 -5.63 -7.72
C PHE A 20 9.04 -4.34 -8.01
N GLY A 21 9.67 -3.18 -7.79
CA GLY A 21 9.04 -1.86 -7.86
C GLY A 21 8.17 -1.55 -6.63
N THR A 22 8.04 -0.27 -6.30
CA THR A 22 7.22 0.19 -5.17
C THR A 22 5.71 -0.03 -5.37
N LYS A 23 5.24 -0.11 -6.63
CA LYS A 23 3.83 -0.33 -6.95
C LYS A 23 3.33 -1.69 -6.46
N ARG A 24 4.08 -2.78 -6.71
CA ARG A 24 3.73 -4.14 -6.29
C ARG A 24 3.77 -4.29 -4.77
N ILE A 25 4.77 -3.68 -4.13
CA ILE A 25 4.89 -3.67 -2.66
C ILE A 25 3.77 -2.87 -2.01
N ARG A 26 3.31 -1.77 -2.62
CA ARG A 26 2.19 -0.98 -2.09
C ARG A 26 0.86 -1.72 -2.20
N THR A 27 0.58 -2.38 -3.34
CA THR A 27 -0.66 -3.16 -3.50
C THR A 27 -0.70 -4.33 -2.52
N LEU A 28 0.38 -5.11 -2.44
CA LEU A 28 0.47 -6.25 -1.52
C LEU A 28 0.55 -5.80 -0.05
N GLY A 29 1.23 -4.69 0.22
CA GLY A 29 1.38 -4.13 1.57
C GLY A 29 0.09 -3.54 2.12
N SER A 30 -0.82 -3.05 1.27
CA SER A 30 -2.15 -2.60 1.72
C SER A 30 -2.99 -3.78 2.21
N ASP A 31 -3.00 -4.88 1.47
CA ASP A 31 -3.78 -6.07 1.81
C ASP A 31 -3.21 -6.78 3.05
N LEU A 32 -1.88 -6.98 3.07
CA LEU A 32 -1.18 -7.58 4.21
C LEU A 32 -1.22 -6.66 5.44
N GLY A 33 -1.11 -5.35 5.25
CA GLY A 33 -1.17 -4.35 6.31
C GLY A 33 -2.54 -4.29 6.97
N GLY A 34 -3.62 -4.41 6.18
CA GLY A 34 -4.99 -4.54 6.70
C GLY A 34 -5.14 -5.78 7.59
N ALA A 35 -4.77 -6.95 7.08
CA ALA A 35 -4.86 -8.21 7.82
C ALA A 35 -4.02 -8.22 9.12
N ILE A 36 -2.79 -7.70 9.08
CA ILE A 36 -1.92 -7.60 10.26
C ILE A 36 -2.50 -6.61 11.28
N ARG A 37 -3.12 -5.52 10.82
CA ARG A 37 -3.72 -4.51 11.69
C ARG A 37 -4.96 -5.04 12.40
N ASP A 38 -5.80 -5.80 11.71
CA ASP A 38 -6.96 -6.46 12.32
C ASP A 38 -6.55 -7.60 13.25
N PHE A 39 -5.49 -8.35 12.90
CA PHE A 39 -4.88 -9.34 13.80
C PHE A 39 -4.36 -8.69 15.09
N ARG A 40 -3.61 -7.59 14.97
CA ARG A 40 -3.08 -6.84 16.12
C ARG A 40 -4.22 -6.28 16.98
N LYS A 41 -5.28 -5.75 16.37
CA LYS A 41 -6.48 -5.30 17.09
C LYS A 41 -7.12 -6.44 17.89
N GLY A 42 -7.35 -7.60 17.27
CA GLY A 42 -7.95 -8.74 17.95
C GLY A 42 -7.10 -9.30 19.10
N VAL A 43 -5.77 -9.20 18.99
CA VAL A 43 -4.84 -9.59 20.07
C VAL A 43 -4.76 -8.52 21.17
N SER A 44 -4.93 -7.23 20.84
CA SER A 44 -4.90 -6.13 21.80
C SER A 44 -6.23 -5.84 22.50
N ASP A 45 -7.35 -6.41 22.03
CA ASP A 45 -8.70 -6.22 22.61
C ASP A 45 -8.83 -6.81 24.03
N ASP A 46 -7.91 -7.70 24.46
CA ASP A 46 -7.83 -8.24 25.83
C ASP A 46 -7.25 -7.24 26.86
N GLY A 47 -6.84 -6.03 26.44
CA GLY A 47 -6.22 -5.04 27.35
C GLY A 47 -6.20 -3.61 26.83
N SER A 48 -7.31 -2.88 27.02
CA SER A 48 -7.45 -1.42 26.95
C SER A 48 -7.28 -0.70 25.60
N THR A 49 -8.44 -0.24 25.08
CA THR A 49 -8.73 0.97 24.26
C THR A 49 -7.84 1.34 23.07
N SER A 50 -8.42 1.14 21.88
CA SER A 50 -8.53 2.05 20.73
C SER A 50 -7.35 2.95 20.36
N ASP A 51 -6.67 2.58 19.28
CA ASP A 51 -6.18 3.55 18.30
C ASP A 51 -6.92 3.34 16.98
N ASP A 52 -7.92 4.19 16.77
CA ASP A 52 -8.49 4.46 15.47
C ASP A 52 -7.40 5.11 14.61
N ALA A 53 -6.86 4.35 13.66
CA ALA A 53 -6.05 4.91 12.59
C ALA A 53 -6.82 4.83 11.28
N GLY A 54 -8.05 5.33 11.22
CA GLY A 54 -8.70 5.59 9.95
C GLY A 54 -7.71 6.26 8.99
N ASN A 55 -7.40 5.58 7.89
CA ASN A 55 -6.82 6.22 6.72
C ASN A 55 -7.36 5.48 5.50
N ASP A 56 -8.49 5.98 5.03
CA ASP A 56 -9.00 5.85 3.68
C ASP A 56 -7.89 5.58 2.66
N ALA A 57 -7.88 4.37 2.11
CA ALA A 57 -7.09 4.03 0.95
C ALA A 57 -8.02 3.80 -0.24
N SER A 58 -8.56 4.88 -0.79
CA SER A 58 -9.05 4.93 -2.18
C SER A 58 -9.17 6.39 -2.64
N PRO A 59 -8.92 6.77 -3.91
CA PRO A 59 -8.10 6.15 -4.96
C PRO A 59 -7.06 7.16 -5.50
N ALA A 60 -5.89 6.69 -5.96
CA ALA A 60 -5.05 7.53 -6.82
C ALA A 60 -5.65 7.53 -8.24
N GLU A 61 -6.69 8.32 -8.42
CA GLU A 61 -7.20 8.75 -9.72
C GLU A 61 -6.09 9.52 -10.44
N LYS A 62 -5.67 9.02 -11.60
CA LYS A 62 -5.15 9.88 -12.66
C LYS A 62 -6.22 9.94 -13.73
N THR A 63 -6.97 11.04 -13.69
CA THR A 63 -7.56 11.68 -14.85
C THR A 63 -6.51 11.81 -15.95
N ASP A 64 -6.83 11.30 -17.13
CA ASP A 64 -6.40 11.94 -18.37
C ASP A 64 -7.63 12.00 -19.28
N SER A 65 -8.36 13.10 -19.13
CA SER A 65 -9.30 13.60 -20.12
C SER A 65 -8.50 14.33 -21.21
N GLY A 66 -8.40 13.75 -22.39
CA GLY A 66 -7.72 14.35 -23.53
C GLY A 66 -8.28 13.91 -24.88
N ALA A 67 -9.34 14.60 -25.32
CA ALA A 67 -9.70 14.90 -26.71
C ALA A 67 -9.82 13.75 -27.74
N SER A 68 -11.05 13.41 -28.14
CA SER A 68 -11.73 14.12 -29.25
C SER A 68 -12.94 13.29 -29.70
N ASP A 69 -14.10 13.68 -29.19
CA ASP A 69 -15.35 13.47 -29.92
C ASP A 69 -15.31 14.36 -31.16
N SER A 70 -15.27 13.74 -32.34
CA SER A 70 -15.58 14.40 -33.60
C SER A 70 -16.44 13.48 -34.47
N ALA A 71 -17.75 13.58 -34.20
CA ALA A 71 -18.82 13.66 -35.19
C ALA A 71 -18.96 12.52 -36.21
N LYS A 72 -19.89 11.60 -35.91
CA LYS A 72 -20.76 11.01 -36.94
C LYS A 72 -22.10 10.56 -36.35
N PRO A 73 -23.20 11.25 -36.68
CA PRO A 73 -24.48 10.59 -36.86
C PRO A 73 -24.78 10.56 -38.36
N GLY A 74 -24.78 9.35 -38.92
CA GLY A 74 -25.45 9.09 -40.19
C GLY A 74 -26.91 8.78 -39.91
N SER A 75 -27.80 9.52 -40.59
CA SER A 75 -29.08 9.11 -41.19
C SER A 75 -29.82 10.35 -41.65
#